data_AF-A0A3P1SB22-F1
#
_entry.id   AF-A0A3P1SB22-F1
#
_cell.length_a   1.000
_cell.length_b   1.000
_cell.length_c   1.000
_cell.angle_alpha   90.00
_cell.angle_beta   90.00
_cell.angle_gamma   90.00
#
_symmetry.space_group_name_H-M   'P 1'
#
loop_
_entity.id
_entity.type
_entity.pdbx_description
1 polymer ?
#
loop_
_entity_poly.entity_id
_entity_poly.type
_entity_poly.pdbx_seq_one_letter_code
_entity_poly.pdbx_strand_id
1 'polypeptide(L)'
;MSLLLLNSMLLLYFISFLFFISKLLLKGNNDIMETCKHKGKIMKPFVEIEYKLMINEDLYHRLLEDYPLKTTKQVNHYFDTIPSLKEKGLAMRIRVIHDDYIFTLKEKLDVGHNEYEFKLHEFNFNDVRIQELFQHFQINDPKYLGFLVTYRSELEMKEGILCVDFNQYNGMEDYELEYELKDSHNESMEEFLEILDKYQLNFHENAPSKIKRFMHSLKLK
;
A
#
# COMPACT_ATOMS: atom_id res chain seq x y z
N MET A 1 56.88 -15.14 54.56
CA MET A 1 56.37 -15.12 53.17
C MET A 1 55.00 -15.78 53.12
N SER A 2 54.07 -15.47 54.03
CA SER A 2 53.39 -14.19 54.34
C SER A 2 52.10 -14.07 53.55
N LEU A 3 51.00 -13.94 54.31
CA LEU A 3 49.58 -13.75 53.96
C LEU A 3 49.26 -12.88 52.72
N LEU A 4 50.22 -12.12 52.20
CA LEU A 4 50.10 -11.27 51.01
C LEU A 4 49.85 -12.06 49.71
N LEU A 5 50.40 -13.28 49.55
CA LEU A 5 50.18 -14.11 48.35
C LEU A 5 48.83 -14.84 48.36
N LEU A 6 48.29 -15.14 49.55
CA LEU A 6 46.97 -15.78 49.67
C LEU A 6 45.85 -14.76 49.40
N ASN A 7 46.04 -13.51 49.85
CA ASN A 7 45.09 -12.42 49.61
C ASN A 7 45.03 -12.00 48.12
N SER A 8 46.14 -12.06 47.38
CA SER A 8 46.12 -11.74 45.95
C SER A 8 45.40 -12.80 45.12
N MET A 9 45.55 -14.09 45.45
CA MET A 9 44.78 -15.17 44.82
C MET A 9 43.29 -15.08 45.16
N LEU A 10 42.92 -14.83 46.42
CA LEU A 10 41.52 -14.63 46.80
C LEU A 10 40.88 -13.43 46.07
N LEU A 11 41.62 -12.33 45.89
CA LEU A 11 41.14 -11.15 45.18
C LEU A 11 40.93 -11.43 43.68
N LEU A 12 41.83 -12.19 43.04
CA LEU A 12 41.69 -12.63 41.65
C LEU A 12 40.50 -13.58 41.45
N TYR A 13 40.27 -14.52 42.38
CA TYR A 13 39.07 -15.37 42.38
C TYR A 13 37.79 -14.55 42.57
N PHE A 14 37.79 -13.55 43.47
CA PHE A 14 36.65 -12.67 43.70
C PHE A 14 36.31 -11.82 42.46
N ILE A 15 37.31 -11.27 41.78
CA ILE A 15 37.12 -10.49 40.55
C ILE A 15 36.59 -11.37 39.41
N SER A 16 37.09 -12.61 39.27
CA SER A 16 36.57 -13.56 38.27
C SER A 16 35.14 -14.00 38.57
N PHE A 17 34.79 -14.17 39.85
CA PHE A 17 33.45 -14.52 40.32
C PHE A 17 32.46 -13.36 40.14
N LEU A 18 32.89 -12.12 40.38
CA LEU A 18 32.11 -10.91 40.06
C LEU A 18 31.86 -10.76 38.55
N PHE A 19 32.85 -11.07 37.70
CA PHE A 19 32.67 -11.11 36.25
C PHE A 19 31.75 -12.25 35.79
N PHE A 20 31.78 -13.39 36.48
CA PHE A 20 30.88 -14.51 36.21
C PHE A 20 29.44 -14.21 36.64
N ILE A 21 29.24 -13.57 37.79
CA ILE A 21 27.93 -13.07 38.23
C ILE A 21 27.42 -11.95 37.32
N SER A 22 28.26 -11.03 36.85
CA SER A 22 27.81 -10.00 35.89
C SER A 22 27.39 -10.62 34.55
N LYS A 23 28.10 -11.67 34.08
CA LYS A 23 27.69 -12.47 32.91
C LYS A 23 26.41 -13.27 33.15
N LEU A 24 26.17 -13.80 34.36
CA LEU A 24 24.91 -14.49 34.70
C LEU A 24 23.74 -13.52 34.80
N LEU A 25 23.94 -12.33 35.40
CA LEU A 25 22.95 -11.25 35.46
C LEU A 25 22.64 -10.68 34.07
N LEU A 26 23.59 -10.73 33.13
CA LEU A 26 23.38 -10.38 31.72
C LEU A 26 22.75 -11.52 30.89
N LYS A 27 22.73 -12.77 31.38
CA LYS A 27 22.15 -13.94 30.67
C LYS A 27 20.84 -14.47 31.27
N GLY A 28 20.36 -13.88 32.37
CA GLY A 28 19.22 -14.37 33.15
C GLY A 28 18.06 -13.39 33.27
N ASN A 29 17.77 -12.60 32.23
CA ASN A 29 16.55 -11.80 32.12
C ASN A 29 15.93 -11.94 30.71
N ASN A 30 15.86 -13.19 30.23
CA ASN A 30 14.71 -13.61 29.43
C ASN A 30 13.63 -14.01 30.45
N ASP A 31 12.42 -13.48 30.29
CA ASP A 31 11.24 -13.64 31.16
C ASP A 31 11.10 -12.66 32.34
N ILE A 32 11.11 -11.37 32.01
CA ILE A 32 10.15 -10.44 32.61
C ILE A 32 9.42 -9.80 31.45
N MET A 33 8.09 -9.88 31.47
CA MET A 33 7.19 -9.20 30.55
C MET A 33 7.48 -7.70 30.52
N GLU A 34 8.42 -7.29 29.68
CA GLU A 34 8.39 -5.98 29.08
C GLU A 34 7.25 -6.02 28.08
N THR A 35 6.07 -5.61 28.53
CA THR A 35 5.13 -4.90 27.68
C THR A 35 5.84 -3.63 27.18
N CYS A 36 6.82 -3.80 26.31
CA CYS A 36 7.25 -2.76 25.41
C CYS A 36 6.07 -2.56 24.47
N LYS A 37 5.17 -1.67 24.88
CA LYS A 37 4.43 -0.84 23.95
C LYS A 37 5.48 -0.18 23.06
N HIS A 38 5.89 -0.87 22.00
CA HIS A 38 6.13 -0.17 20.75
C HIS A 38 4.83 0.58 20.54
N LYS A 39 4.82 1.88 20.82
CA LYS A 39 3.94 2.79 20.12
C LYS A 39 4.48 2.75 18.69
N GLY A 40 4.21 1.64 17.99
CA GLY A 40 4.59 1.40 16.62
C GLY A 40 4.05 2.58 15.86
N LYS A 41 4.97 3.42 15.38
CA LYS A 41 4.56 4.58 14.61
C LYS A 41 4.08 4.00 13.29
N ILE A 42 2.76 3.93 13.13
CA ILE A 42 2.11 3.46 11.92
C ILE A 42 2.78 4.17 10.73
N MET A 43 3.03 3.40 9.67
CA MET A 43 3.54 3.93 8.43
C MET A 43 2.74 5.18 8.03
N LYS A 44 3.43 6.27 7.73
CA LYS A 44 2.77 7.49 7.28
C LYS A 44 2.21 7.24 5.87
N PRO A 45 0.92 7.50 5.62
CA PRO A 45 0.39 7.43 4.26
C PRO A 45 0.91 8.59 3.43
N PHE A 46 0.82 8.46 2.11
CA PHE A 46 0.80 9.61 1.21
C PHE A 46 -0.64 9.91 0.79
N VAL A 47 -0.92 11.16 0.47
CA VAL A 47 -2.23 11.55 -0.06
C VAL A 47 -2.17 11.41 -1.57
N GLU A 48 -3.10 10.65 -2.15
CA GLU A 48 -3.31 10.51 -3.59
C GLU A 48 -4.54 11.35 -3.98
N ILE A 49 -4.38 12.21 -4.99
CA ILE A 49 -5.48 12.91 -5.64
C ILE A 49 -5.46 12.50 -7.10
N GLU A 50 -6.58 11.93 -7.54
CA GLU A 50 -6.76 11.44 -8.91
C GLU A 50 -8.07 11.95 -9.50
N TYR A 51 -8.03 12.23 -10.79
CA TYR A 51 -9.23 12.47 -11.60
C TYR A 51 -9.40 11.32 -12.58
N LYS A 52 -10.60 10.77 -12.70
CA LYS A 52 -10.89 9.57 -13.49
C LYS A 52 -12.17 9.69 -14.29
N LEU A 53 -12.10 9.24 -15.54
CA LEU A 53 -13.20 9.24 -16.48
C LEU A 53 -13.28 7.88 -17.19
N MET A 54 -14.49 7.34 -17.30
CA MET A 54 -14.72 6.19 -18.18
C MET A 54 -14.65 6.66 -19.63
N ILE A 55 -13.88 5.95 -20.46
CA ILE A 55 -13.75 6.22 -21.89
C ILE A 55 -14.19 5.00 -22.71
N ASN A 56 -14.40 5.18 -24.01
CA ASN A 56 -14.65 4.08 -24.92
C ASN A 56 -13.34 3.56 -25.55
N GLU A 57 -13.43 2.41 -26.18
CA GLU A 57 -12.31 1.74 -26.86
C GLU A 57 -11.67 2.62 -27.94
N ASP A 58 -12.48 3.30 -28.74
CA ASP A 58 -11.98 4.20 -29.80
C ASP A 58 -11.10 5.32 -29.23
N LEU A 59 -11.51 5.93 -28.12
CA LEU A 59 -10.70 6.96 -27.47
C LEU A 59 -9.47 6.36 -26.78
N TYR A 60 -9.59 5.19 -26.17
CA TYR A 60 -8.45 4.46 -25.60
C TYR A 60 -7.34 4.29 -26.64
N HIS A 61 -7.67 3.79 -27.83
CA HIS A 61 -6.69 3.61 -28.91
C HIS A 61 -6.11 4.93 -29.42
N ARG A 62 -6.95 5.97 -29.60
CA ARG A 62 -6.47 7.29 -30.00
C ARG A 62 -5.48 7.90 -28.99
N LEU A 63 -5.74 7.74 -27.69
CA LEU A 63 -4.82 8.20 -26.64
C LEU A 63 -3.47 7.48 -26.71
N LEU A 64 -3.46 6.16 -26.98
CA LEU A 64 -2.22 5.40 -27.16
C LEU A 64 -1.43 5.82 -28.39
N GLU A 65 -2.10 6.30 -29.44
CA GLU A 65 -1.44 6.83 -30.65
C GLU A 65 -0.91 8.24 -30.44
N ASP A 66 -1.66 9.09 -29.73
CA ASP A 66 -1.35 10.51 -29.55
C ASP A 66 -0.25 10.78 -28.52
N TYR A 67 -0.03 9.86 -27.58
CA TYR A 67 0.92 10.01 -26.49
C TYR A 67 1.95 8.87 -26.47
N PRO A 68 3.22 9.15 -26.14
CA PRO A 68 4.27 8.14 -26.03
C PRO A 68 4.17 7.35 -24.71
N LEU A 69 3.01 6.75 -24.47
CA LEU A 69 2.67 6.03 -23.23
C LEU A 69 3.41 4.68 -23.18
N LYS A 70 3.73 4.23 -21.96
CA LYS A 70 4.35 2.91 -21.73
C LYS A 70 3.40 1.98 -20.99
N THR A 71 3.01 0.88 -21.63
CA THR A 71 2.07 -0.09 -21.05
C THR A 71 2.76 -1.10 -20.15
N THR A 72 2.23 -1.26 -18.95
CA THR A 72 2.61 -2.29 -17.98
C THR A 72 1.40 -3.10 -17.55
N LYS A 73 1.53 -4.43 -17.52
CA LYS A 73 0.48 -5.31 -17.00
C LYS A 73 0.54 -5.34 -15.47
N GLN A 74 -0.63 -5.15 -14.86
CA GLN A 74 -0.82 -5.19 -13.41
C GLN A 74 -1.95 -6.16 -13.08
N VAL A 75 -1.80 -6.95 -12.00
CA VAL A 75 -2.88 -7.81 -11.48
C VAL A 75 -3.24 -7.34 -10.08
N ASN A 76 -4.43 -6.75 -9.92
CA ASN A 76 -4.92 -6.24 -8.64
C ASN A 76 -5.74 -7.32 -7.94
N HIS A 77 -5.20 -7.94 -6.88
CA HIS A 77 -5.91 -8.91 -6.05
C HIS A 77 -6.63 -8.19 -4.91
N TYR A 78 -7.96 -8.29 -4.86
CA TYR A 78 -8.78 -7.55 -3.90
C TYR A 78 -9.19 -8.41 -2.71
N PHE A 79 -9.26 -7.75 -1.55
CA PHE A 79 -9.61 -8.37 -0.28
C PHE A 79 -10.62 -7.51 0.48
N ASP A 80 -11.49 -8.15 1.25
CA ASP A 80 -12.48 -7.49 2.11
C ASP A 80 -12.68 -8.29 3.40
N THR A 81 -13.44 -7.75 4.35
CA THR A 81 -13.70 -8.36 5.67
C THR A 81 -15.19 -8.40 6.00
N ILE A 82 -15.53 -8.97 7.16
CA ILE A 82 -16.84 -8.82 7.78
C ILE A 82 -16.62 -8.10 9.13
N PRO A 83 -17.17 -6.89 9.35
CA PRO A 83 -17.90 -6.05 8.39
C PRO A 83 -17.02 -5.55 7.24
N SER A 84 -17.62 -5.10 6.14
CA SER A 84 -16.88 -4.71 4.93
C SER A 84 -15.97 -3.50 5.18
N LEU A 85 -14.76 -3.54 4.61
CA LEU A 85 -13.81 -2.44 4.56
C LEU A 85 -14.45 -1.18 3.97
N LYS A 86 -15.37 -1.34 3.00
CA LYS A 86 -16.10 -0.23 2.40
C LYS A 86 -16.89 0.56 3.45
N GLU A 87 -17.47 -0.10 4.45
CA GLU A 87 -18.23 0.56 5.52
C GLU A 87 -17.34 1.44 6.39
N LYS A 88 -16.03 1.13 6.43
CA LYS A 88 -15.01 1.93 7.11
C LYS A 88 -14.34 2.96 6.20
N GLY A 89 -14.78 3.11 4.96
CA GLY A 89 -14.12 3.97 3.97
C GLY A 89 -12.76 3.43 3.50
N LEU A 90 -12.54 2.12 3.63
CA LEU A 90 -11.27 1.46 3.29
C LEU A 90 -11.40 0.61 2.02
N ALA A 91 -10.29 0.43 1.32
CA ALA A 91 -10.14 -0.55 0.25
C ALA A 91 -8.74 -1.18 0.30
N MET A 92 -8.64 -2.49 0.07
CA MET A 92 -7.38 -3.22 0.20
C MET A 92 -7.08 -4.08 -1.02
N ARG A 93 -5.83 -4.07 -1.44
CA ARG A 93 -5.33 -4.96 -2.49
C ARG A 93 -3.90 -5.41 -2.25
N ILE A 94 -3.52 -6.50 -2.90
CA ILE A 94 -2.14 -6.78 -3.28
C ILE A 94 -2.06 -6.71 -4.81
N ARG A 95 -1.29 -5.76 -5.33
CA ARG A 95 -1.02 -5.60 -6.76
C ARG A 95 0.24 -6.39 -7.13
N VAL A 96 0.19 -7.12 -8.24
CA VAL A 96 1.33 -7.80 -8.84
C VAL A 96 1.74 -7.04 -10.10
N ILE A 97 3.00 -6.62 -10.17
CA ILE A 97 3.61 -6.03 -11.37
C ILE A 97 4.92 -6.77 -11.62
N HIS A 98 5.05 -7.46 -12.75
CA HIS A 98 6.14 -8.42 -12.98
C HIS A 98 6.21 -9.45 -11.82
N ASP A 99 7.33 -9.49 -11.09
CA ASP A 99 7.54 -10.35 -9.92
C ASP A 99 7.42 -9.60 -8.57
N ASP A 100 7.04 -8.32 -8.60
CA ASP A 100 6.85 -7.50 -7.40
C ASP A 100 5.42 -7.64 -6.85
N TYR A 101 5.31 -7.82 -5.53
CA TYR A 101 4.07 -7.74 -4.78
C TYR A 101 3.99 -6.39 -4.06
N ILE A 102 2.89 -5.67 -4.24
CA ILE A 102 2.69 -4.34 -3.67
C ILE A 102 1.39 -4.37 -2.87
N PHE A 103 1.49 -4.24 -1.55
CA PHE A 103 0.32 -4.07 -0.68
C PHE A 103 -0.13 -2.62 -0.74
N THR A 104 -1.44 -2.40 -0.87
CA THR A 104 -2.05 -1.07 -0.75
C THR A 104 -3.29 -1.17 0.15
N LEU A 105 -3.35 -0.32 1.18
CA LEU A 105 -4.59 0.00 1.90
C LEU A 105 -4.92 1.47 1.61
N LYS A 106 -6.09 1.72 0.99
CA LYS A 106 -6.61 3.07 0.76
C LYS A 106 -7.61 3.43 1.84
N GLU A 107 -7.51 4.64 2.38
CA GLU A 107 -8.48 5.26 3.28
C GLU A 107 -9.06 6.50 2.62
N LYS A 108 -10.40 6.57 2.55
CA LYS A 108 -11.11 7.69 1.91
C LYS A 108 -10.99 8.98 2.71
N LEU A 109 -10.67 10.07 2.02
CA LEU A 109 -10.71 11.44 2.54
C LEU A 109 -11.86 12.24 1.89
N ASP A 110 -12.04 13.49 2.32
CA ASP A 110 -12.94 14.44 1.65
C ASP A 110 -12.44 14.77 0.24
N VAL A 111 -11.13 14.95 0.10
CA VAL A 111 -10.42 15.06 -1.18
C VAL A 111 -9.34 13.99 -1.25
N GLY A 112 -9.42 13.12 -2.25
CA GLY A 112 -8.45 12.06 -2.49
C GLY A 112 -8.51 10.89 -1.48
N HIS A 113 -7.37 10.24 -1.30
CA HIS A 113 -7.20 9.06 -0.45
C HIS A 113 -5.86 9.09 0.29
N ASN A 114 -5.85 8.63 1.53
CA ASN A 114 -4.62 8.19 2.17
C ASN A 114 -4.24 6.81 1.61
N GLU A 115 -3.01 6.66 1.16
CA GLU A 115 -2.46 5.40 0.69
C GLU A 115 -1.34 4.90 1.59
N TYR A 116 -1.54 3.69 2.14
CA TYR A 116 -0.49 2.93 2.81
C TYR A 116 0.01 1.87 1.83
N GLU A 117 1.03 2.22 1.05
CA GLU A 117 1.57 1.36 -0.01
C GLU A 117 3.02 0.93 0.23
N PHE A 118 3.31 -0.35 0.06
CA PHE A 118 4.68 -0.86 0.12
C PHE A 118 4.86 -2.22 -0.54
N LYS A 119 6.10 -2.50 -0.95
CA LYS A 119 6.49 -3.81 -1.48
C LYS A 119 6.47 -4.89 -0.39
N LEU A 120 6.02 -6.08 -0.78
CA LEU A 120 6.06 -7.31 0.00
C LEU A 120 7.09 -8.27 -0.60
N HIS A 121 7.70 -9.09 0.27
CA HIS A 121 8.53 -10.20 -0.17
C HIS A 121 7.72 -11.39 -0.68
N GLU A 122 6.54 -11.60 -0.10
CA GLU A 122 5.67 -12.73 -0.41
C GLU A 122 4.23 -12.25 -0.54
N PHE A 123 3.42 -12.97 -1.33
CA PHE A 123 1.99 -12.72 -1.46
C PHE A 123 1.24 -13.23 -0.21
N ASN A 124 1.38 -12.52 0.91
CA ASN A 124 0.64 -12.81 2.15
C ASN A 124 0.58 -11.57 3.05
N PHE A 125 -0.10 -11.71 4.18
CA PHE A 125 -0.29 -10.63 5.15
C PHE A 125 0.66 -10.70 6.36
N ASN A 126 1.71 -11.53 6.33
CA ASN A 126 2.59 -11.75 7.49
C ASN A 126 3.54 -10.57 7.77
N ASP A 127 3.62 -9.60 6.87
CA ASP A 127 4.44 -8.40 7.05
C ASP A 127 3.98 -7.60 8.29
N VAL A 128 4.92 -7.24 9.16
CA VAL A 128 4.64 -6.51 10.41
C VAL A 128 3.89 -5.19 10.15
N ARG A 129 4.17 -4.51 9.03
CA ARG A 129 3.51 -3.25 8.66
C ARG A 129 2.03 -3.46 8.37
N ILE A 130 1.67 -4.60 7.77
CA ILE A 130 0.27 -4.98 7.52
C ILE A 130 -0.43 -5.25 8.86
N GLN A 131 0.24 -5.96 9.77
CA GLN A 131 -0.32 -6.27 11.09
C GLN A 131 -0.58 -4.99 11.91
N GLU A 132 0.33 -4.01 11.85
CA GLU A 132 0.14 -2.68 12.48
C GLU A 132 -1.07 -1.93 11.88
N LEU A 133 -1.22 -1.93 10.55
CA LEU A 133 -2.37 -1.32 9.87
C LEU A 133 -3.68 -2.04 10.23
N PHE A 134 -3.67 -3.37 10.28
CA PHE A 134 -4.85 -4.16 10.63
C PHE A 134 -5.28 -3.89 12.06
N GLN A 135 -4.33 -3.78 12.99
CA GLN A 135 -4.63 -3.37 14.35
C GLN A 135 -5.20 -1.94 14.41
N HIS A 136 -4.62 -0.99 13.68
CA HIS A 136 -5.07 0.40 13.68
C HIS A 136 -6.50 0.56 13.14
N PHE A 137 -6.78 -0.05 11.99
CA PHE A 137 -8.07 0.03 11.31
C PHE A 137 -9.08 -1.06 11.75
N GLN A 138 -8.69 -1.90 12.72
CA GLN A 138 -9.48 -3.02 13.23
C GLN A 138 -9.93 -3.98 12.11
N ILE A 139 -9.02 -4.29 11.19
CA ILE A 139 -9.22 -5.21 10.07
C ILE A 139 -8.94 -6.63 10.56
N ASN A 140 -9.91 -7.53 10.42
CA ASN A 140 -9.80 -8.92 10.87
C ASN A 140 -10.21 -9.87 9.75
N ASP A 141 -9.49 -10.99 9.63
CA ASP A 141 -9.82 -12.11 8.73
C ASP A 141 -10.09 -11.69 7.27
N PRO A 142 -9.13 -11.04 6.59
CA PRO A 142 -9.30 -10.61 5.21
C PRO A 142 -9.56 -11.80 4.29
N LYS A 143 -10.66 -11.71 3.53
CA LYS A 143 -11.09 -12.69 2.56
C LYS A 143 -10.74 -12.24 1.16
N TYR A 144 -10.21 -13.17 0.37
CA TYR A 144 -9.93 -12.94 -1.03
C TYR A 144 -11.23 -12.88 -1.83
N LEU A 145 -11.39 -11.82 -2.63
CA LEU A 145 -12.57 -11.59 -3.46
C LEU A 145 -12.36 -11.98 -4.93
N GLY A 146 -11.12 -11.94 -5.40
CA GLY A 146 -10.75 -12.13 -6.80
C GLY A 146 -9.76 -11.08 -7.28
N PHE A 147 -9.63 -10.95 -8.60
CA PHE A 147 -8.66 -10.05 -9.20
C PHE A 147 -9.20 -9.29 -10.41
N LEU A 148 -8.56 -8.15 -10.69
CA LEU A 148 -8.76 -7.33 -11.89
C LEU A 148 -7.40 -7.12 -12.55
N VAL A 149 -7.31 -7.45 -13.83
CA VAL A 149 -6.12 -7.19 -14.64
C VAL A 149 -6.24 -5.81 -15.26
N THR A 150 -5.20 -5.00 -15.13
CA THR A 150 -5.11 -3.68 -15.78
C THR A 150 -3.88 -3.66 -16.67
N TYR A 151 -4.06 -3.30 -17.93
CA TYR A 151 -2.98 -2.88 -18.82
C TYR A 151 -2.92 -1.35 -18.72
N ARG A 152 -2.04 -0.87 -17.84
CA ARG A 152 -1.92 0.55 -17.53
C ARG A 152 -0.83 1.16 -18.40
N SER A 153 -1.18 2.19 -19.16
CA SER A 153 -0.23 2.95 -19.98
C SER A 153 -0.02 4.32 -19.37
N GLU A 154 1.22 4.64 -18.99
CA GLU A 154 1.55 5.84 -18.20
C GLU A 154 2.43 6.81 -18.97
N LEU A 155 2.21 8.11 -18.73
CA LEU A 155 3.08 9.21 -19.16
C LEU A 155 3.21 10.24 -18.04
N GLU A 156 4.45 10.49 -17.63
CA GLU A 156 4.82 11.59 -16.75
C GLU A 156 4.53 12.94 -17.42
N MET A 157 3.71 13.77 -16.79
CA MET A 157 3.34 15.12 -17.24
C MET A 157 3.85 16.19 -16.26
N LYS A 158 3.50 17.46 -16.46
CA LYS A 158 4.06 18.55 -15.64
C LYS A 158 3.58 18.47 -14.19
N GLU A 159 2.27 18.38 -13.98
CA GLU A 159 1.62 18.40 -12.66
C GLU A 159 1.26 16.99 -12.15
N GLY A 160 1.28 15.99 -13.02
CA GLY A 160 0.70 14.67 -12.75
C GLY A 160 1.22 13.56 -13.66
N ILE A 161 0.56 12.41 -13.57
CA ILE A 161 0.79 11.23 -14.40
C ILE A 161 -0.52 10.94 -15.13
N LEU A 162 -0.46 10.90 -16.47
CA LEU A 162 -1.57 10.47 -17.31
C LEU A 162 -1.57 8.93 -17.38
N CYS A 163 -2.66 8.32 -16.95
CA CYS A 163 -2.85 6.87 -16.96
C CYS A 163 -4.00 6.52 -17.92
N VAL A 164 -3.72 5.64 -18.89
CA VAL A 164 -4.71 5.11 -19.83
C VAL A 164 -4.83 3.61 -19.62
N ASP A 165 -5.95 3.20 -19.04
CA ASP A 165 -6.15 1.87 -18.50
C ASP A 165 -7.13 1.05 -19.33
N PHE A 166 -6.72 -0.16 -19.70
CA PHE A 166 -7.62 -1.23 -20.15
C PHE A 166 -7.76 -2.27 -19.04
N ASN A 167 -8.99 -2.50 -18.56
CA ASN A 167 -9.28 -3.36 -17.42
C ASN A 167 -10.05 -4.62 -17.85
N GLN A 168 -9.68 -5.77 -17.28
CA GLN A 168 -10.39 -7.04 -17.47
C GLN A 168 -10.69 -7.69 -16.12
N TYR A 169 -11.96 -8.05 -15.89
CA TYR A 169 -12.39 -8.69 -14.65
C TYR A 169 -13.74 -9.38 -14.82
N ASN A 170 -13.92 -10.58 -14.24
CA ASN A 170 -15.20 -11.28 -14.22
C ASN A 170 -15.91 -11.45 -15.59
N GLY A 171 -15.15 -11.52 -16.69
CA GLY A 171 -15.68 -11.59 -18.06
C GLY A 171 -16.16 -10.25 -18.63
N MET A 172 -15.89 -9.15 -17.92
CA MET A 172 -16.14 -7.78 -18.32
C MET A 172 -14.84 -7.06 -18.67
N GLU A 173 -14.98 -6.04 -19.50
CA GLU A 173 -13.90 -5.17 -19.93
C GLU A 173 -14.35 -3.71 -19.86
N ASP A 174 -13.45 -2.82 -19.45
CA ASP A 174 -13.69 -1.37 -19.50
C ASP A 174 -12.39 -0.59 -19.74
N TYR A 175 -12.56 0.68 -20.13
CA TYR A 175 -11.47 1.60 -20.41
C TYR A 175 -11.61 2.86 -19.54
N GLU A 176 -10.50 3.32 -18.99
CA GLU A 176 -10.48 4.43 -18.04
C GLU A 176 -9.30 5.35 -18.33
N LEU A 177 -9.55 6.66 -18.27
CA LEU A 177 -8.55 7.71 -18.29
C LEU A 177 -8.40 8.24 -16.88
N GLU A 178 -7.19 8.23 -16.32
CA GLU A 178 -6.90 8.81 -15.02
C GLU A 178 -5.77 9.84 -15.12
N TYR A 179 -5.82 10.82 -14.22
CA TYR A 179 -4.77 11.81 -14.01
C TYR A 179 -4.42 11.86 -12.53
N GLU A 180 -3.26 11.32 -12.17
CA GLU A 180 -2.77 11.23 -10.79
C GLU A 180 -1.85 12.43 -10.50
N LEU A 181 -2.19 13.27 -9.53
CA LEU A 181 -1.39 14.47 -9.20
C LEU A 181 -0.12 14.10 -8.43
N LYS A 182 1.00 14.75 -8.79
CA LYS A 182 2.30 14.53 -8.11
C LYS A 182 2.36 15.20 -6.75
N ASP A 183 1.73 16.36 -6.61
CA ASP A 183 1.68 17.12 -5.37
C ASP A 183 0.25 17.16 -4.84
N SER A 184 0.02 16.42 -3.76
CA SER A 184 -1.27 16.39 -3.06
C SER A 184 -1.67 17.71 -2.41
N HIS A 185 -0.78 18.71 -2.35
CA HIS A 185 -1.12 20.07 -1.92
C HIS A 185 -1.70 20.93 -3.05
N ASN A 186 -1.64 20.45 -4.30
CA ASN A 186 -2.17 21.12 -5.47
C ASN A 186 -3.30 20.29 -6.07
N GLU A 187 -4.54 20.75 -5.89
CA GLU A 187 -5.75 20.11 -6.47
C GLU A 187 -6.09 20.68 -7.86
N SER A 188 -5.09 21.19 -8.59
CA SER A 188 -5.32 21.76 -9.92
C SER A 188 -5.70 20.70 -10.94
N MET A 189 -6.73 21.04 -11.72
CA MET A 189 -7.22 20.23 -12.83
C MET A 189 -6.79 20.78 -14.19
N GLU A 190 -6.03 21.88 -14.26
CA GLU A 190 -5.80 22.62 -15.51
C GLU A 190 -5.21 21.74 -16.62
N GLU A 191 -4.10 21.03 -16.35
CA GLU A 191 -3.47 20.14 -17.34
C GLU A 191 -4.38 18.97 -17.72
N PHE A 192 -5.18 18.46 -16.77
CA PHE A 192 -6.16 17.41 -17.08
C PHE A 192 -7.28 17.94 -18.00
N LEU A 193 -7.84 19.12 -17.71
CA LEU A 193 -8.88 19.74 -18.52
C LEU A 193 -8.39 20.09 -19.93
N GLU A 194 -7.13 20.53 -20.08
CA GLU A 194 -6.51 20.76 -21.39
C GLU A 194 -6.42 19.47 -22.22
N ILE A 195 -6.07 18.34 -21.59
CA ILE A 195 -6.07 17.03 -22.26
C ILE A 195 -7.49 16.67 -22.70
N LEU A 196 -8.49 16.84 -21.82
CA LEU A 196 -9.88 16.50 -22.12
C LEU A 196 -10.45 17.34 -23.28
N ASP A 197 -10.11 18.63 -23.35
CA ASP A 197 -10.58 19.55 -24.40
C ASP A 197 -10.13 19.09 -25.80
N LYS A 198 -8.89 18.56 -25.93
CA LYS A 198 -8.38 17.98 -27.19
C LYS A 198 -9.27 16.86 -27.72
N TYR A 199 -9.96 16.14 -26.84
CA TYR A 199 -10.86 15.03 -27.19
C TYR A 199 -12.34 15.36 -27.07
N GLN A 200 -12.68 16.63 -26.83
CA GLN A 200 -14.06 17.12 -26.63
C GLN A 200 -14.76 16.40 -25.46
N LEU A 201 -14.00 16.08 -24.42
CA LEU A 201 -14.51 15.47 -23.20
C LEU A 201 -14.81 16.53 -22.14
N ASN A 202 -15.86 16.28 -21.35
CA ASN A 202 -16.21 17.10 -20.21
C ASN A 202 -16.05 16.28 -18.93
N PHE A 203 -15.37 16.85 -17.94
CA PHE A 203 -15.28 16.28 -16.60
C PHE A 203 -16.30 16.93 -15.69
N HIS A 204 -17.10 16.10 -15.02
CA HIS A 204 -18.08 16.56 -14.02
C HIS A 204 -17.79 15.97 -12.65
N GLU A 205 -17.56 14.66 -12.60
CA GLU A 205 -17.22 13.93 -11.39
C GLU A 205 -16.37 12.69 -11.72
N ASN A 206 -15.70 12.17 -10.69
CA ASN A 206 -14.91 10.96 -10.80
C ASN A 206 -15.77 9.74 -11.08
N ALA A 207 -15.37 8.94 -12.07
CA ALA A 207 -15.91 7.62 -12.34
C ALA A 207 -15.88 6.70 -11.10
N PRO A 208 -16.75 5.67 -10.99
CA PRO A 208 -16.67 4.68 -9.91
C PRO A 208 -15.31 3.98 -9.90
N SER A 209 -14.66 3.83 -8.74
CA SER A 209 -13.35 3.15 -8.65
C SER A 209 -13.37 1.72 -9.17
N LYS A 210 -12.22 1.23 -9.67
CA LYS A 210 -12.02 -0.15 -10.15
C LYS A 210 -12.54 -1.21 -9.17
N ILE A 211 -12.23 -1.09 -7.87
CA ILE A 211 -12.77 -2.01 -6.84
C ILE A 211 -14.30 -1.93 -6.74
N LYS A 212 -14.91 -0.74 -6.86
CA LYS A 212 -16.36 -0.60 -6.84
C LYS A 212 -17.00 -1.26 -8.07
N ARG A 213 -16.39 -1.11 -9.26
CA ARG A 213 -16.83 -1.79 -10.50
C ARG A 213 -16.67 -3.32 -10.40
N PHE A 214 -15.53 -3.78 -9.89
CA PHE A 214 -15.25 -5.19 -9.60
C PHE A 214 -16.30 -5.78 -8.64
N MET A 215 -16.52 -5.15 -7.49
CA MET A 215 -17.51 -5.62 -6.50
C MET A 215 -18.94 -5.62 -7.04
N HIS A 216 -19.27 -4.66 -7.91
CA HIS A 216 -20.57 -4.65 -8.59
C HIS A 216 -20.72 -5.86 -9.52
N SER A 217 -19.69 -6.19 -10.31
CA SER A 217 -19.72 -7.34 -11.23
C SER A 217 -19.88 -8.70 -10.53
N LEU A 218 -19.44 -8.84 -9.27
CA LEU A 218 -19.64 -10.06 -8.49
C LEU A 218 -21.12 -10.33 -8.15
N LYS A 219 -21.98 -9.29 -8.13
CA LYS A 219 -23.42 -9.42 -7.86
C LYS A 219 -24.25 -9.79 -9.09
N LEU A 220 -23.64 -9.71 -10.28
CA LEU A 220 -24.29 -10.00 -11.56
C LEU A 220 -24.11 -11.47 -12.00
N LYS A 221 -23.35 -12.25 -11.21
CA LYS A 221 -23.17 -13.69 -11.36
C LYS A 221 -24.22 -14.44 -10.55
#